data_AF-A0A2V9JBT1-F1
#
_entry.id   AF-A0A2V9JBT1-F1
#
_cell.length_a   1.000
_cell.length_b   1.000
_cell.length_c   1.000
_cell.angle_alpha   90.00
_cell.angle_beta   90.00
_cell.angle_gamma   90.00
#
_symmetry.space_group_name_H-M   'P 1'
#
loop_
_entity.id
_entity.type
_entity.pdbx_description
1 polymer ?
#
loop_
_entity_poly.entity_id
_entity_poly.type
_entity_poly.pdbx_seq_one_letter_code
_entity_poly.pdbx_strand_id
1 'polypeptide(L)'
;MLDPSWLNRQTLRDTYLSGVMLPEWKETDPWFPRPFEEALHPKMPLAIDPPHVARRVSVQRSHFTIHGTDRNALDKIVETKDSRLVKIVIPKEAVVSVLDDLETLGILETTVFPNLEGLSRELVRKWGAQ
;
A
#
# COMPACT_ATOMS: atom_id res chain seq x y z
N MET A 1 4.13 2.26 -10.67
CA MET A 1 2.73 1.92 -10.35
C MET A 1 2.66 0.42 -10.16
N LEU A 2 1.97 -0.09 -9.14
CA LEU A 2 1.91 -1.53 -8.86
C LEU A 2 1.34 -2.29 -10.06
N ASP A 3 1.95 -3.41 -10.41
CA ASP A 3 1.39 -4.38 -11.35
C ASP A 3 0.62 -5.45 -10.56
N PRO A 4 -0.72 -5.32 -10.43
CA PRO A 4 -1.54 -6.24 -9.65
C PRO A 4 -1.55 -7.65 -10.26
N SER A 5 -1.43 -7.72 -11.59
CA SER A 5 -1.49 -8.96 -12.33
C SER A 5 -0.25 -9.82 -12.11
N TRP A 6 0.90 -9.16 -12.07
CA TRP A 6 2.15 -9.80 -11.69
C TRP A 6 2.14 -10.20 -10.22
N LEU A 7 1.71 -9.33 -9.30
CA LEU A 7 1.69 -9.64 -7.86
C LEU A 7 0.80 -10.85 -7.56
N ASN A 8 -0.41 -10.88 -8.11
CA ASN A 8 -1.36 -11.97 -7.85
C ASN A 8 -0.88 -13.31 -8.39
N ARG A 9 -0.14 -13.33 -9.50
CA ARG A 9 0.54 -14.55 -9.97
C ARG A 9 1.58 -15.08 -8.98
N GLN A 10 2.34 -14.18 -8.32
CA GLN A 10 3.30 -14.60 -7.30
C GLN A 10 2.60 -15.17 -6.05
N THR A 11 1.45 -14.60 -5.70
CA THR A 11 0.67 -14.95 -4.51
C THR A 11 -0.11 -16.24 -4.68
N LEU A 12 -0.90 -16.34 -5.75
CA LEU A 12 -1.80 -17.47 -5.98
C LEU A 12 -1.10 -18.66 -6.62
N ARG A 13 0.03 -18.43 -7.31
CA ARG A 13 0.75 -19.43 -8.14
C ARG A 13 -0.12 -20.12 -9.18
N ASP A 14 -1.32 -19.59 -9.39
CA ASP A 14 -2.28 -20.06 -10.36
C ASP A 14 -2.10 -19.27 -11.67
N THR A 15 -2.07 -20.00 -12.77
CA THR A 15 -1.88 -19.44 -14.11
C THR A 15 -3.15 -18.82 -14.70
N TYR A 16 -4.36 -19.19 -14.24
CA TYR A 16 -5.60 -18.70 -14.86
C TYR A 16 -6.08 -17.38 -14.27
N LEU A 17 -5.74 -17.10 -13.02
CA LEU A 17 -6.18 -15.91 -12.30
C LEU A 17 -5.00 -14.97 -12.06
N SER A 18 -4.76 -14.12 -13.06
CA SER A 18 -3.63 -13.19 -13.04
C SER A 18 -4.06 -11.73 -13.10
N GLY A 19 -5.33 -11.38 -12.86
CA GLY A 19 -5.81 -9.99 -12.92
C GLY A 19 -5.80 -9.31 -11.56
N VAL A 20 -6.34 -8.09 -11.50
CA VAL A 20 -6.82 -7.52 -10.23
C VAL A 20 -8.00 -8.36 -9.74
N MET A 21 -8.04 -8.67 -8.45
CA MET A 21 -9.15 -9.41 -7.85
C MET A 21 -10.23 -8.48 -7.33
N LEU A 22 -11.48 -8.93 -7.39
CA LEU A 22 -12.60 -8.26 -6.76
C LEU A 22 -12.94 -8.95 -5.44
N PRO A 23 -13.33 -8.21 -4.38
CA PRO A 23 -13.70 -8.80 -3.08
C PRO A 23 -14.84 -9.82 -3.12
N GLU A 24 -15.66 -9.81 -4.17
CA GLU A 24 -16.78 -10.74 -4.34
C GLU A 24 -16.36 -12.09 -4.95
N TRP A 25 -15.10 -12.22 -5.37
CA TRP A 25 -14.58 -13.47 -5.95
C TRP A 25 -14.23 -14.46 -4.85
N LYS A 26 -14.64 -15.73 -5.03
CA LYS A 26 -14.41 -16.82 -4.07
C LYS A 26 -12.93 -17.02 -3.76
N GLU A 27 -12.07 -16.72 -4.71
CA GLU A 27 -10.63 -16.83 -4.58
C GLU A 27 -10.04 -15.80 -3.61
N THR A 28 -10.80 -14.76 -3.28
CA THR A 28 -10.43 -13.76 -2.27
C THR A 28 -10.92 -14.09 -0.86
N ASP A 29 -11.87 -15.04 -0.71
CA ASP A 29 -12.45 -15.45 0.58
C ASP A 29 -11.39 -15.70 1.67
N PRO A 30 -10.23 -16.34 1.39
CA PRO A 30 -9.20 -16.55 2.42
C PRO A 30 -8.67 -15.25 3.05
N TRP A 31 -8.69 -14.13 2.31
CA TRP A 31 -8.24 -12.81 2.76
C TRP A 31 -9.33 -12.01 3.48
N PHE A 32 -10.57 -12.50 3.49
CA PHE A 32 -11.71 -11.89 4.17
C PHE A 32 -12.35 -12.86 5.19
N PRO A 33 -11.59 -13.28 6.23
CA PRO A 33 -12.14 -14.13 7.28
C PRO A 33 -13.29 -13.41 7.99
N ARG A 34 -14.27 -14.17 8.48
CA ARG A 34 -15.35 -13.60 9.29
C ARG A 34 -14.78 -12.92 10.54
N PRO A 35 -15.01 -11.61 10.73
CA PRO A 35 -14.44 -10.87 11.85
C PRO A 35 -14.80 -11.55 13.18
N PHE A 36 -13.81 -11.75 14.03
CA PHE A 36 -13.95 -12.35 15.37
C PHE A 36 -14.38 -13.83 15.40
N GLU A 37 -14.62 -14.46 14.24
CA GLU A 37 -15.01 -15.87 14.14
C GLU A 37 -13.88 -16.72 13.54
N GLU A 38 -13.13 -16.17 12.59
CA GLU A 38 -12.12 -16.89 11.82
C GLU A 38 -10.77 -16.18 11.89
N ALA A 39 -9.69 -16.98 11.92
CA ALA A 39 -8.35 -16.45 11.80
C ALA A 39 -8.01 -16.17 10.33
N LEU A 40 -7.24 -15.11 10.08
CA LEU A 40 -6.63 -14.90 8.77
C LEU A 40 -5.62 -16.02 8.50
N HIS A 41 -5.84 -16.81 7.47
CA HIS A 41 -4.97 -17.92 7.07
C HIS A 41 -3.95 -17.61 5.96
N PRO A 42 -4.23 -16.79 4.92
CA PRO A 42 -3.27 -16.56 3.85
C PRO A 42 -2.02 -15.87 4.39
N LYS A 43 -0.85 -16.26 3.87
CA LYS A 43 0.43 -15.65 4.23
C LYS A 43 0.81 -14.51 3.30
N MET A 44 0.56 -14.69 2.01
CA MET A 44 0.98 -13.79 0.94
C MET A 44 -0.02 -12.66 0.72
N PRO A 45 0.42 -11.49 0.21
CA PRO A 45 -0.46 -10.35 -0.05
C PRO A 45 -1.21 -10.52 -1.37
N LEU A 46 -2.42 -10.00 -1.47
CA LEU A 46 -3.23 -10.05 -2.70
C LEU A 46 -3.59 -8.63 -3.15
N ALA A 47 -3.38 -8.33 -4.44
CA ALA A 47 -3.87 -7.09 -5.05
C ALA A 47 -5.37 -7.20 -5.36
N ILE A 48 -6.12 -6.21 -4.87
CA ILE A 48 -7.57 -6.12 -5.03
C ILE A 48 -8.01 -4.72 -5.47
N ASP A 49 -9.14 -4.63 -6.15
CA ASP A 49 -9.85 -3.38 -6.39
C ASP A 49 -11.19 -3.42 -5.65
N PRO A 50 -11.43 -2.56 -4.65
CA PRO A 50 -12.68 -2.54 -3.93
C PRO A 50 -13.83 -2.03 -4.84
N PRO A 51 -15.05 -2.56 -4.68
CA PRO A 51 -16.21 -2.21 -5.51
C PRO A 51 -16.62 -0.73 -5.33
N HIS A 52 -16.45 -0.20 -4.12
CA HIS A 52 -16.79 1.18 -3.78
C HIS A 52 -15.52 2.04 -3.75
N VAL A 53 -15.10 2.46 -4.94
CA VAL A 53 -13.99 3.39 -5.12
C VAL A 53 -14.47 4.77 -4.66
N ALA A 54 -14.12 5.21 -3.45
CA ALA A 54 -14.37 6.58 -3.03
C ALA A 54 -13.78 7.54 -4.10
N ARG A 55 -14.43 8.69 -4.37
CA ARG A 55 -14.01 9.61 -5.44
C ARG A 55 -12.52 9.98 -5.38
N ARG A 56 -11.89 9.94 -4.20
CA ARG A 56 -10.44 10.19 -4.00
C ARG A 56 -9.54 9.05 -4.47
N VAL A 57 -10.04 7.82 -4.43
CA VAL A 57 -9.32 6.60 -4.86
C VAL A 57 -9.35 6.46 -6.38
N SER A 58 -10.44 6.83 -7.03
CA SER A 58 -10.59 6.71 -8.49
C SER A 58 -9.68 7.66 -9.27
N VAL A 59 -9.34 8.83 -8.72
CA VAL A 59 -8.39 9.78 -9.34
C VAL A 59 -6.94 9.29 -9.27
N GLN A 60 -6.58 8.47 -8.29
CA GLN A 60 -5.20 8.02 -8.08
C GLN A 60 -4.87 6.72 -8.81
N ARG A 61 -5.83 6.14 -9.57
CA ARG A 61 -5.75 4.83 -10.24
C ARG A 61 -5.09 3.74 -9.36
N SER A 62 -5.18 3.85 -8.05
CA SER A 62 -4.37 3.06 -7.13
C SER A 62 -5.02 1.70 -6.91
N HIS A 63 -4.22 0.64 -7.02
CA HIS A 63 -4.62 -0.71 -6.62
C HIS A 63 -4.33 -0.90 -5.13
N PHE A 64 -5.16 -1.67 -4.44
CA PHE A 64 -4.95 -2.00 -3.04
C PHE A 64 -4.30 -3.36 -2.90
N THR A 65 -3.60 -3.57 -1.79
CA THR A 65 -3.09 -4.88 -1.41
C THR A 65 -3.62 -5.26 -0.03
N ILE A 66 -4.26 -6.42 0.09
CA ILE A 66 -4.58 -7.02 1.40
C ILE A 66 -3.41 -7.90 1.80
N HIS A 67 -2.88 -7.65 2.99
CA HIS A 67 -1.75 -8.40 3.52
C HIS A 67 -2.24 -9.66 4.25
N GLY A 68 -1.56 -10.77 4.01
CA GLY A 68 -1.72 -11.98 4.80
C GLY A 68 -1.02 -11.89 6.16
N THR A 69 -0.86 -13.05 6.79
CA THR A 69 -0.23 -13.20 8.11
C THR A 69 1.29 -12.98 8.11
N ASP A 70 1.96 -13.10 6.96
CA ASP A 70 3.40 -12.94 6.86
C ASP A 70 3.76 -11.47 6.57
N ARG A 71 4.26 -10.78 7.60
CA ARG A 71 4.63 -9.36 7.54
C ARG A 71 5.75 -9.07 6.53
N ASN A 72 6.57 -10.08 6.21
CA ASN A 72 7.71 -9.95 5.31
C ASN A 72 7.39 -10.47 3.90
N ALA A 73 6.13 -10.77 3.59
CA ALA A 73 5.78 -11.41 2.32
C ALA A 73 6.12 -10.55 1.10
N LEU A 74 5.94 -9.22 1.16
CA LEU A 74 6.37 -8.33 0.07
C LEU A 74 7.89 -8.31 -0.07
N ASP A 75 8.64 -8.30 1.02
CA ASP A 75 10.11 -8.35 0.97
C ASP A 75 10.58 -9.64 0.28
N LYS A 76 9.96 -10.78 0.60
CA LYS A 76 10.23 -12.06 -0.07
C LYS A 76 9.88 -12.03 -1.56
N ILE A 77 8.81 -11.33 -1.94
CA ILE A 77 8.43 -11.15 -3.35
C ILE A 77 9.44 -10.24 -4.09
N VAL A 78 9.94 -9.20 -3.42
CA VAL A 78 10.98 -8.30 -3.96
C VAL A 78 12.25 -9.08 -4.32
N GLU A 79 12.63 -10.09 -3.54
CA GLU A 79 13.82 -10.92 -3.76
C GLU A 79 13.71 -11.91 -4.94
N THR A 80 12.56 -12.01 -5.60
CA THR A 80 12.38 -12.89 -6.77
C THR A 80 13.12 -12.37 -8.00
N LYS A 81 13.64 -13.29 -8.84
CA LYS A 81 14.49 -12.96 -10.00
C LYS A 81 13.83 -12.03 -11.02
N ASP A 82 12.50 -12.11 -11.16
CA ASP A 82 11.70 -11.30 -12.10
C ASP A 82 10.81 -10.29 -11.36
N SER A 83 11.34 -9.72 -10.27
CA SER A 83 10.57 -8.80 -9.43
C SER A 83 10.21 -7.50 -10.14
N ARG A 84 8.93 -7.12 -10.07
CA ARG A 84 8.42 -5.81 -10.50
C ARG A 84 8.26 -4.84 -9.33
N LEU A 85 8.78 -5.18 -8.16
CA LEU A 85 8.78 -4.35 -6.96
C LEU A 85 10.19 -3.89 -6.62
N VAL A 86 10.29 -2.66 -6.13
CA VAL A 86 11.54 -2.09 -5.63
C VAL A 86 11.33 -1.65 -4.19
N LYS A 87 12.18 -2.12 -3.29
CA LYS A 87 12.23 -1.65 -1.91
C LYS A 87 13.18 -0.45 -1.82
N ILE A 88 12.63 0.71 -1.48
CA ILE A 88 13.42 1.91 -1.19
C ILE A 88 13.55 2.01 0.33
N VAL A 89 14.78 1.83 0.84
CA VAL A 89 15.07 1.98 2.27
C VAL A 89 15.55 3.40 2.52
N ILE A 90 14.81 4.15 3.33
CA ILE A 90 15.16 5.51 3.74
C ILE A 90 15.83 5.42 5.12
N PRO A 91 17.13 5.73 5.24
CA PRO A 91 17.81 5.82 6.53
C PRO A 91 17.12 6.84 7.44
N LYS A 92 17.09 6.57 8.74
CA LYS A 92 16.42 7.46 9.70
C LYS A 92 17.01 8.87 9.68
N GLU A 93 18.32 8.96 9.49
CA GLU A 93 19.09 10.19 9.45
C GLU A 93 18.77 11.04 8.21
N ALA A 94 18.31 10.40 7.13
CA ALA A 94 17.94 11.06 5.88
C ALA A 94 16.50 11.61 5.91
N VAL A 95 15.66 11.21 6.88
CA VAL A 95 14.23 11.58 6.90
C VAL A 95 14.03 13.10 6.89
N VAL A 96 14.78 13.84 7.71
CA VAL A 96 14.66 15.31 7.77
C VAL A 96 15.01 15.94 6.41
N SER A 97 16.15 15.55 5.83
CA SER A 97 16.58 16.05 4.51
C SER A 97 15.57 15.75 3.42
N VAL A 98 15.03 14.53 3.36
CA VAL A 98 14.02 14.14 2.36
C VAL A 98 12.75 14.95 2.53
N LEU A 99 12.33 15.23 3.76
CA LEU A 99 11.16 16.05 4.03
C LEU A 99 11.37 17.53 3.66
N ASP A 100 12.59 18.05 3.77
CA ASP A 100 12.95 19.42 3.34
C ASP A 100 13.01 19.53 1.81
N ASP A 101 13.52 18.50 1.14
CA ASP A 101 13.51 18.39 -0.33
C ASP A 101 12.08 18.34 -0.87
N LEU A 102 11.20 17.51 -0.25
CA LEU A 102 9.78 17.43 -0.62
C LEU A 102 9.08 18.78 -0.47
N GLU A 103 9.35 19.51 0.63
CA GLU A 103 8.82 20.85 0.83
C GLU A 103 9.31 21.85 -0.23
N THR A 104 10.60 21.80 -0.58
CA THR A 104 11.18 22.63 -1.65
C THR A 104 10.52 22.36 -3.01
N LEU A 105 10.09 21.12 -3.25
CA LEU A 105 9.31 20.73 -4.44
C LEU A 105 7.81 21.07 -4.34
N GLY A 106 7.37 21.71 -3.26
CA GLY A 106 5.97 22.09 -3.03
C GLY A 106 5.08 20.95 -2.53
N ILE A 107 5.66 19.82 -2.11
CA ILE A 107 4.93 18.69 -1.53
C ILE A 107 4.88 18.90 -0.02
N LEU A 108 3.81 19.54 0.45
CA LEU A 108 3.56 19.83 1.86
C LEU A 108 2.62 18.80 2.50
N GLU A 109 2.67 18.67 3.83
CA GLU A 109 1.74 17.83 4.60
C GLU A 109 0.28 18.16 4.28
N THR A 110 -0.08 19.43 4.15
CA THR A 110 -1.43 19.89 3.79
C THR A 110 -1.84 19.55 2.35
N THR A 111 -0.88 19.40 1.44
CA THR A 111 -1.15 18.99 0.05
C THR A 111 -1.43 17.49 -0.05
N VAL A 112 -0.80 16.69 0.80
CA VAL A 112 -0.98 15.22 0.86
C VAL A 112 -2.18 14.85 1.72
N PHE A 113 -2.34 15.50 2.87
CA PHE A 113 -3.41 15.28 3.83
C PHE A 113 -4.21 16.58 4.02
N PRO A 114 -5.22 16.84 3.16
CA PRO A 114 -5.95 18.12 3.14
C PRO A 114 -7.00 18.21 4.25
N ASN A 115 -6.62 17.97 5.50
CA ASN A 115 -7.46 18.06 6.68
C ASN A 115 -6.78 18.90 7.78
N LEU A 116 -7.53 19.19 8.85
CA LEU A 116 -7.03 19.99 9.98
C LEU A 116 -5.80 19.34 10.63
N GLU A 117 -5.74 18.02 10.64
CA GLU A 117 -4.61 17.27 11.18
C GLU A 117 -3.32 17.50 10.37
N GLY A 118 -3.40 17.45 9.02
CA GLY A 118 -2.28 17.76 8.13
C GLY A 118 -1.79 19.20 8.30
N LEU A 119 -2.72 20.15 8.46
CA LEU A 119 -2.37 21.54 8.78
C LEU A 119 -1.67 21.67 10.14
N SER A 120 -2.20 21.04 11.18
CA SER A 120 -1.58 21.06 12.51
C SER A 120 -0.17 20.48 12.50
N ARG A 121 0.06 19.36 11.80
CA ARG A 121 1.41 18.76 11.67
C ARG A 121 2.37 19.69 10.94
N GLU A 122 1.93 20.33 9.86
CA GLU A 122 2.74 21.31 9.15
C GLU A 122 3.12 22.49 10.05
N LEU A 123 2.15 23.02 10.81
CA LEU A 123 2.37 24.13 11.74
C LEU A 123 3.38 23.77 12.84
N VAL A 124 3.24 22.59 13.45
CA VAL A 124 4.17 22.11 14.49
C VAL A 124 5.58 21.91 13.91
N ARG A 125 5.71 21.38 12.70
CA ARG A 125 7.03 21.18 12.08
C ARG A 125 7.72 22.52 11.78
N LYS A 126 6.97 23.52 11.28
CA LYS A 126 7.51 24.83 10.90
C LYS A 126 7.74 25.78 12.06
N TRP A 127 6.86 25.75 13.07
CA TRP A 127 6.82 26.75 14.16
C TRP A 127 6.77 26.17 15.56
N GLY A 128 6.62 24.85 15.74
CA GLY A 128 6.48 24.19 17.04
C GLY A 128 7.79 23.90 17.78
N ALA A 129 8.94 24.13 17.14
CA ALA A 129 10.24 24.13 17.79
C ALA A 129 10.63 25.58 18.17
N GLN A 130 10.04 26.09 19.24
CA GLN A 130 10.55 27.22 20.02
C GLN A 130 10.69 26.79 21.48
#